data_AF-A0A961YIR1-F1
#
_entry.id   AF-A0A961YIR1-F1
#
_cell.length_a   1.000
_cell.length_b   1.000
_cell.length_c   1.000
_cell.angle_alpha   90.00
_cell.angle_beta   90.00
_cell.angle_gamma   90.00
#
_symmetry.space_group_name_H-M   'P 1'
#
loop_
_entity.id
_entity.type
_entity.pdbx_description
1 polymer ?
#
loop_
_entity_poly.entity_id
_entity_poly.type
_entity_poly.pdbx_seq_one_letter_code
_entity_poly.pdbx_strand_id
1 'polypeptide(L)'
;MYRKYALITGFSVGVGLGGTALADELAGSVKTIPGAVEDVRVSGTWESAERNGIYRVIIARSGLEPVTARLFVQWVAYETDGSAVVDQSVEIKELADLGLDIVDYETESDVDGLSVFIQTVDPKDGFDETYELHMFSPTEYIFGPATN
;
A
#
# COMPACT_ATOMS: atom_id res chain seq x y z
N MET A 1 74.89 11.60 36.32
CA MET A 1 74.52 11.24 34.93
C MET A 1 73.06 10.79 34.93
N TYR A 2 72.15 11.65 34.46
CA TYR A 2 70.72 11.35 34.32
C TYR A 2 70.42 10.94 32.87
N ARG A 3 69.88 9.75 32.64
CA ARG A 3 69.49 9.27 31.31
C ARG A 3 67.96 9.28 31.19
N LYS A 4 67.47 10.11 30.27
CA LYS A 4 66.08 10.21 29.82
C LYS A 4 65.78 9.08 28.82
N TYR A 5 64.67 8.37 29.00
CA TYR A 5 63.91 7.63 27.98
C TYR A 5 62.52 7.37 28.55
N ALA A 6 61.42 7.27 27.83
CA ALA A 6 60.93 7.78 26.55
C ALA A 6 59.43 7.48 26.65
N LEU A 7 58.60 8.47 26.34
CA LEU A 7 57.14 8.37 26.39
C LEU A 7 56.66 7.34 25.35
N ILE A 8 56.03 6.24 25.79
CA ILE A 8 55.34 5.32 24.88
C ILE A 8 53.89 5.80 24.75
N THR A 9 53.61 6.41 23.60
CA THR A 9 52.27 6.77 23.13
C THR A 9 51.49 5.48 22.84
N GLY A 10 50.50 5.17 23.67
CA GLY A 10 49.53 4.11 23.37
C GLY A 10 48.52 4.61 22.35
N PHE A 11 48.60 4.11 21.11
CA PHE A 11 47.60 4.33 20.07
C PHE A 11 46.53 3.24 20.20
N SER A 12 45.43 3.54 20.87
CA SER A 12 44.27 2.65 20.91
C SER A 12 43.50 2.80 19.61
N VAL A 13 43.68 1.84 18.68
CA VAL A 13 42.77 1.65 17.54
C VAL A 13 41.44 1.15 18.09
N GLY A 14 40.52 2.08 18.35
CA GLY A 14 39.12 1.74 18.51
C GLY A 14 38.57 1.31 17.16
N VAL A 15 38.56 0.01 16.89
CA VAL A 15 37.70 -0.59 15.87
C VAL A 15 36.28 -0.29 16.31
N GLY A 16 35.74 0.84 15.84
CA GLY A 16 34.32 1.11 15.89
C GLY A 16 33.65 -0.03 15.16
N LEU A 17 32.98 -0.89 15.92
CA LEU A 17 32.07 -1.89 15.42
C LEU A 17 31.14 -1.17 14.46
N GLY A 18 31.41 -1.31 13.16
CA GLY A 18 30.44 -1.07 12.12
C GLY A 18 29.34 -2.09 12.37
N GLY A 19 28.41 -1.74 13.26
CA GLY A 19 27.16 -2.43 13.37
C GLY A 19 26.60 -2.43 11.96
N THR A 20 26.59 -3.61 11.35
CA THR A 20 25.76 -3.87 10.19
C THR A 20 24.38 -3.35 10.58
N ALA A 21 24.00 -2.23 9.99
CA ALA A 21 22.62 -1.76 10.01
C ALA A 21 21.79 -3.02 9.75
N LEU A 22 20.97 -3.42 10.73
CA LEU A 22 19.97 -4.44 10.49
C LEU A 22 19.30 -4.02 9.18
N ALA A 23 19.36 -4.88 8.17
CA ALA A 23 18.78 -4.58 6.87
C ALA A 23 17.36 -4.10 7.16
N ASP A 24 17.05 -2.85 6.76
CA ASP A 24 15.76 -2.24 6.98
C ASP A 24 14.70 -3.18 6.39
N GLU A 25 13.97 -3.89 7.26
CA GLU A 25 13.02 -4.93 6.85
C GLU A 25 11.93 -4.34 5.95
N LEU A 26 11.62 -3.06 6.13
CA LEU A 26 10.73 -2.31 5.26
C LEU A 26 11.35 -2.17 3.86
N ALA A 27 12.60 -1.72 3.76
CA ALA A 27 13.30 -1.63 2.48
C ALA A 27 13.43 -3.00 1.77
N GLY A 28 13.56 -4.09 2.54
CA GLY A 28 13.49 -5.45 2.03
C GLY A 28 12.11 -5.77 1.43
N SER A 29 11.05 -5.46 2.16
CA SER A 29 9.66 -5.71 1.76
C SER A 29 9.24 -4.90 0.53
N VAL A 30 9.67 -3.64 0.43
CA VAL A 30 9.39 -2.78 -0.75
C VAL A 30 9.95 -3.40 -2.04
N LYS A 31 11.11 -4.07 -1.98
CA LYS A 31 11.68 -4.77 -3.15
C LYS A 31 10.86 -5.96 -3.62
N THR A 32 9.93 -6.45 -2.82
CA THR A 32 9.06 -7.59 -3.15
C THR A 32 7.73 -7.18 -3.76
N ILE A 33 7.43 -5.87 -3.82
CA ILE A 33 6.22 -5.37 -4.48
C ILE A 33 6.28 -5.76 -5.98
N PRO A 34 5.30 -6.50 -6.51
CA PRO A 34 5.28 -6.87 -7.92
C PRO A 34 5.28 -5.63 -8.82
N GLY A 35 6.04 -5.64 -9.92
CA GLY A 35 6.10 -4.51 -10.86
C GLY A 35 4.78 -4.22 -11.59
N ALA A 36 3.78 -5.10 -11.45
CA ALA A 36 2.42 -4.86 -11.91
C ALA A 36 1.62 -3.92 -10.98
N VAL A 37 2.05 -3.73 -9.73
CA VAL A 37 1.43 -2.77 -8.81
C VAL A 37 1.87 -1.37 -9.20
N GLU A 38 0.91 -0.52 -9.55
CA GLU A 38 1.16 0.85 -9.99
C GLU A 38 0.94 1.85 -8.85
N ASP A 39 -0.14 1.70 -8.08
CA ASP A 39 -0.48 2.60 -6.99
C ASP A 39 -0.80 1.82 -5.71
N VAL A 40 -0.37 2.38 -4.57
CA VAL A 40 -0.69 1.91 -3.23
C VAL A 40 -0.96 3.14 -2.37
N ARG A 41 -2.20 3.34 -1.95
CA ARG A 41 -2.63 4.52 -1.21
C ARG A 41 -3.36 4.14 0.08
N VAL A 42 -3.10 4.89 1.15
CA VAL A 42 -3.91 4.84 2.37
C VAL A 42 -5.18 5.66 2.14
N SER A 43 -6.32 5.04 2.36
CA SER A 43 -7.63 5.56 1.92
C SER A 43 -8.59 5.76 3.09
N GLY A 44 -8.06 6.13 4.25
CA GLY A 44 -8.86 6.37 5.45
C GLY A 44 -8.68 5.30 6.53
N THR A 45 -9.54 5.33 7.54
CA THR A 45 -9.46 4.49 8.74
C THR A 45 -10.72 3.66 8.92
N TRP A 46 -10.60 2.54 9.61
CA TRP A 46 -11.73 1.71 10.02
C TRP A 46 -11.59 1.27 11.47
N GLU A 47 -12.72 0.98 12.09
CA GLU A 47 -12.81 0.43 13.44
C GLU A 47 -13.91 -0.62 13.51
N SER A 48 -13.67 -1.64 14.33
CA SER A 48 -14.61 -2.69 14.70
C SER A 48 -14.55 -2.88 16.23
N ALA A 49 -15.39 -3.76 16.77
CA ALA A 49 -15.37 -4.04 18.21
C ALA A 49 -14.02 -4.57 18.73
N GLU A 50 -13.24 -5.24 17.89
CA GLU A 50 -12.02 -5.94 18.29
C GLU A 50 -10.74 -5.34 17.71
N ARG A 51 -10.82 -4.67 16.55
CA ARG A 51 -9.67 -4.19 15.78
C ARG A 51 -9.96 -2.85 15.13
N ASN A 52 -8.90 -2.10 14.86
CA ASN A 52 -8.93 -0.89 14.07
C ASN A 52 -7.74 -0.85 13.13
N GLY A 53 -7.78 0.07 12.16
CA GLY A 53 -6.77 0.12 11.14
C GLY A 53 -7.01 1.17 10.08
N ILE A 54 -6.37 0.94 8.94
CA ILE A 54 -6.54 1.75 7.73
C ILE A 54 -7.08 0.92 6.58
N TYR A 55 -7.78 1.60 5.69
CA TYR A 55 -8.02 1.11 4.35
C TYR A 55 -6.78 1.37 3.49
N ARG A 56 -6.44 0.42 2.63
CA ARG A 56 -5.41 0.60 1.60
C ARG A 56 -5.97 0.19 0.25
N VAL A 57 -6.02 1.14 -0.67
CA VAL A 57 -6.35 0.87 -2.08
C VAL A 57 -5.08 0.54 -2.83
N ILE A 58 -5.15 -0.49 -3.67
CA ILE A 58 -4.05 -0.94 -4.53
C ILE A 58 -4.58 -1.06 -5.95
N ILE A 59 -3.87 -0.44 -6.88
CA ILE A 59 -4.10 -0.61 -8.32
C ILE A 59 -2.96 -1.44 -8.87
N ALA A 60 -3.32 -2.53 -9.56
CA ALA A 60 -2.38 -3.31 -10.35
C ALA A 60 -2.82 -3.34 -11.81
N ARG A 61 -1.87 -3.21 -12.73
CA ARG A 61 -2.11 -3.27 -14.16
C ARG A 61 -1.42 -4.46 -14.81
N SER A 62 -2.06 -4.99 -15.83
CA SER A 62 -1.51 -6.04 -16.67
C SER A 62 -1.92 -5.85 -18.12
N GLY A 63 -1.22 -6.53 -19.03
CA GLY A 63 -1.38 -6.35 -20.47
C GLY A 63 -0.34 -5.39 -21.05
N LEU A 64 -0.12 -5.50 -22.36
CA LEU A 64 0.72 -4.56 -23.10
C LEU A 64 -0.17 -3.61 -23.91
N GLU A 65 -1.21 -4.14 -24.56
CA GLU A 65 -2.27 -3.37 -25.23
C GLU A 65 -3.47 -4.30 -25.53
N PRO A 66 -4.68 -4.03 -25.02
CA PRO A 66 -5.00 -2.97 -24.06
C PRO A 66 -4.44 -3.25 -22.66
N VAL A 67 -4.15 -2.18 -21.92
CA VAL A 67 -3.88 -2.26 -20.48
C VAL A 67 -5.21 -2.41 -19.75
N THR A 68 -5.25 -3.29 -18.76
CA THR A 68 -6.42 -3.47 -17.89
C THR A 68 -6.00 -3.26 -16.45
N ALA A 69 -6.82 -2.52 -15.70
CA ALA A 69 -6.60 -2.26 -14.29
C ALA A 69 -7.37 -3.25 -13.40
N ARG A 70 -6.78 -3.57 -12.25
CA ARG A 70 -7.40 -4.34 -11.17
C ARG A 70 -7.32 -3.51 -9.90
N LEU A 71 -8.44 -3.39 -9.20
CA LEU A 71 -8.54 -2.65 -7.94
C LEU A 71 -8.68 -3.62 -6.78
N PHE A 72 -7.87 -3.41 -5.75
CA PHE A 72 -7.95 -4.13 -4.49
C PHE A 72 -8.12 -3.16 -3.33
N VAL A 73 -8.91 -3.54 -2.34
CA VAL A 73 -9.03 -2.83 -1.07
C VAL A 73 -8.60 -3.76 0.06
N GLN A 74 -7.71 -3.27 0.91
CA GLN A 74 -7.21 -3.99 2.07
C GLN A 74 -7.63 -3.31 3.36
N TRP A 75 -8.02 -4.12 4.33
CA TRP A 75 -8.11 -3.75 5.74
C TRP A 75 -6.75 -4.06 6.37
N VAL A 76 -6.01 -3.04 6.72
CA VAL A 76 -4.72 -3.19 7.40
C VAL A 76 -4.95 -2.85 8.87
N ALA A 77 -4.88 -3.85 9.73
CA ALA A 77 -5.11 -3.72 11.16
C ALA A 77 -3.84 -3.31 11.90
N TYR A 78 -3.99 -2.46 12.91
CA TYR A 78 -2.91 -2.16 13.84
C TYR A 78 -2.83 -3.20 14.94
N GLU A 79 -1.61 -3.66 15.22
CA GLU A 79 -1.30 -4.62 16.27
C GLU A 79 -0.83 -3.90 17.55
N THR A 80 -0.89 -4.59 18.69
CA THR A 80 -0.54 -4.00 19.99
C THR A 80 0.94 -3.60 20.12
N ASP A 81 1.81 -4.19 19.30
CA ASP A 81 3.24 -3.87 19.23
C ASP A 81 3.55 -2.67 18.31
N GLY A 82 2.52 -2.05 17.73
CA GLY A 82 2.63 -0.94 16.80
C GLY A 82 2.91 -1.35 15.35
N SER A 83 3.00 -2.65 15.06
CA SER A 83 3.04 -3.14 13.68
C SER A 83 1.66 -3.06 13.02
N ALA A 84 1.63 -3.24 11.69
CA ALA A 84 0.40 -3.24 10.92
C ALA A 84 0.39 -4.45 9.98
N VAL A 85 -0.70 -5.21 9.99
CA VAL A 85 -0.84 -6.44 9.20
C VAL A 85 -2.07 -6.35 8.29
N VAL A 86 -1.97 -6.92 7.09
CA VAL A 86 -3.14 -7.07 6.22
C VAL A 86 -4.06 -8.10 6.87
N ASP A 87 -5.23 -7.66 7.30
CA ASP A 87 -6.26 -8.53 7.85
C ASP A 87 -7.09 -9.15 6.73
N GLN A 88 -7.62 -8.31 5.85
CA GLN A 88 -8.45 -8.72 4.71
C GLN A 88 -8.01 -8.01 3.44
N SER A 89 -8.19 -8.66 2.29
CA SER A 89 -7.89 -8.11 0.98
C SER A 89 -8.96 -8.55 0.00
N VAL A 90 -9.66 -7.59 -0.58
CA VAL A 90 -10.76 -7.83 -1.53
C VAL A 90 -10.35 -7.28 -2.89
N GLU A 91 -10.54 -8.10 -3.92
CA GLU A 91 -10.47 -7.64 -5.31
C GLU A 91 -11.87 -7.30 -5.79
N ILE A 92 -12.02 -6.14 -6.45
CA ILE A 92 -13.28 -5.77 -7.10
C ILE A 92 -13.28 -6.37 -8.50
N LYS A 93 -13.78 -7.61 -8.58
CA LYS A 93 -13.73 -8.42 -9.79
C LYS A 93 -14.62 -7.88 -10.89
N GLU A 94 -15.70 -7.21 -10.52
CA GLU A 94 -16.63 -6.55 -11.44
C GLU A 94 -15.89 -5.53 -12.30
N LEU A 95 -15.00 -4.72 -11.72
CA LEU A 95 -14.17 -3.77 -12.47
C LEU A 95 -13.19 -4.49 -13.41
N ALA A 96 -12.58 -5.58 -12.94
CA ALA A 96 -11.66 -6.38 -13.75
C ALA A 96 -12.38 -7.04 -14.95
N ASP A 97 -13.61 -7.51 -14.75
CA ASP A 97 -14.43 -8.16 -15.79
C ASP A 97 -14.90 -7.16 -16.87
N LEU A 98 -15.05 -5.87 -16.53
CA LEU A 98 -15.31 -4.82 -17.52
C LEU A 98 -14.13 -4.58 -18.46
N GLY A 99 -12.91 -4.91 -18.03
CA GLY A 99 -11.69 -4.74 -18.83
C GLY A 99 -11.34 -3.27 -19.11
N LEU A 100 -11.73 -2.38 -18.20
CA LEU A 100 -11.46 -0.96 -18.27
C LEU A 100 -10.09 -0.63 -17.66
N ASP A 101 -9.56 0.53 -18.02
CA ASP A 101 -8.39 1.12 -17.39
C ASP A 101 -8.82 2.19 -16.39
N ILE A 102 -8.15 2.26 -15.23
CA ILE A 102 -8.43 3.30 -14.21
C ILE A 102 -7.58 4.53 -14.53
N VAL A 103 -8.19 5.69 -14.69
CA VAL A 103 -7.50 6.97 -14.91
C VAL A 103 -7.15 7.64 -13.59
N ASP A 104 -8.13 7.74 -12.70
CA ASP A 104 -7.98 8.33 -11.36
C ASP A 104 -9.00 7.74 -10.40
N TYR A 105 -8.80 7.97 -9.11
CA TYR A 105 -9.79 7.65 -8.09
C TYR A 105 -9.69 8.56 -6.87
N GLU A 106 -10.85 8.83 -6.29
CA GLU A 106 -11.01 9.53 -5.02
C GLU A 106 -11.57 8.58 -3.98
N THR A 107 -11.19 8.79 -2.72
CA THR A 107 -11.64 7.95 -1.60
C THR A 107 -12.17 8.80 -0.47
N GLU A 108 -13.29 8.39 0.09
CA GLU A 108 -13.87 8.96 1.30
C GLU A 108 -14.18 7.83 2.28
N SER A 109 -13.78 7.99 3.54
CA SER A 109 -14.08 7.01 4.59
C SER A 109 -14.86 7.68 5.72
N ASP A 110 -15.87 6.99 6.22
CA ASP A 110 -16.68 7.44 7.34
C ASP A 110 -17.03 6.26 8.27
N VAL A 111 -18.11 6.41 9.06
CA VAL A 111 -18.59 5.38 9.98
C VAL A 111 -19.23 4.18 9.28
N ASP A 112 -19.74 4.38 8.06
CA ASP A 112 -20.44 3.38 7.28
C ASP A 112 -19.49 2.59 6.37
N GLY A 113 -18.29 3.11 6.10
CA GLY A 113 -17.20 2.36 5.49
C GLY A 113 -16.27 3.17 4.60
N LEU A 114 -15.94 2.60 3.44
CA LEU A 114 -15.09 3.23 2.42
C LEU A 114 -15.88 3.41 1.12
N SER A 115 -15.95 4.65 0.64
CA SER A 115 -16.41 4.99 -0.70
C SER A 115 -15.20 5.25 -1.61
N VAL A 116 -15.22 4.69 -2.81
CA VAL A 116 -14.21 4.90 -3.85
C VAL A 116 -14.92 5.33 -5.13
N PHE A 117 -14.61 6.53 -5.59
CA PHE A 117 -15.08 7.08 -6.86
C PHE A 117 -14.01 6.84 -7.91
N ILE A 118 -14.33 6.08 -8.96
CA ILE A 118 -13.36 5.52 -9.90
C ILE A 118 -13.63 6.11 -11.28
N GLN A 119 -12.66 6.85 -11.82
CA GLN A 119 -12.70 7.32 -13.20
C GLN A 119 -12.03 6.28 -14.08
N THR A 120 -12.74 5.83 -15.12
CA THR A 120 -12.26 4.78 -16.02
C THR A 120 -12.28 5.23 -17.47
N VAL A 121 -11.52 4.53 -18.31
CA VAL A 121 -11.55 4.65 -19.76
C VAL A 121 -11.60 3.26 -20.39
N ASP A 122 -12.46 3.05 -21.40
CA ASP A 122 -12.40 1.83 -22.21
C ASP A 122 -11.22 1.93 -23.18
N PRO A 123 -10.21 1.04 -23.08
CA PRO A 123 -9.02 1.12 -23.91
C PRO A 123 -9.30 0.81 -25.40
N LYS A 124 -10.50 0.33 -25.77
CA LYS A 124 -10.87 0.00 -27.16
C LYS A 124 -11.33 1.21 -27.95
N ASP A 125 -12.08 2.11 -27.33
CA ASP A 125 -12.72 3.25 -28.00
C ASP A 125 -12.48 4.61 -27.31
N GLY A 126 -11.91 4.59 -26.09
CA GLY A 126 -11.53 5.78 -25.35
C GLY A 126 -12.68 6.48 -24.63
N PHE A 127 -13.87 5.85 -24.53
CA PHE A 127 -14.96 6.43 -23.75
C PHE A 127 -14.67 6.36 -22.25
N ASP A 128 -14.97 7.44 -21.56
CA ASP A 128 -14.86 7.58 -20.13
C ASP A 128 -16.18 7.22 -19.42
N GLU A 129 -16.06 6.52 -18.31
CA GLU A 129 -17.18 6.20 -17.43
C GLU A 129 -16.72 6.27 -15.97
N THR A 130 -17.62 6.72 -15.09
CA THR A 130 -17.35 6.80 -13.66
C THR A 130 -18.12 5.71 -12.94
N TYR A 131 -17.41 4.97 -12.09
CA TYR A 131 -17.96 3.95 -11.22
C TYR A 131 -17.81 4.37 -9.76
N GLU A 132 -18.66 3.81 -8.92
CA GLU A 132 -18.64 3.99 -7.48
C GLU A 132 -18.61 2.64 -6.80
N LEU A 133 -17.75 2.53 -5.79
CA LEU A 133 -17.64 1.40 -4.89
C LEU A 133 -17.93 1.89 -3.47
N HIS A 134 -18.92 1.29 -2.82
CA HIS A 134 -19.15 1.46 -1.39
C HIS A 134 -18.88 0.15 -0.66
N MET A 135 -17.88 0.15 0.22
CA MET A 135 -17.50 -1.01 1.01
C MET A 135 -17.96 -0.86 2.46
N PHE A 136 -18.90 -1.70 2.88
CA PHE A 136 -19.37 -1.77 4.28
C PHE A 136 -18.52 -2.76 5.08
N SER A 137 -18.09 -3.85 4.44
CA SER A 137 -17.22 -4.87 5.03
C SER A 137 -16.44 -5.62 3.94
N PRO A 138 -15.48 -6.47 4.32
CA PRO A 138 -14.75 -7.32 3.37
C PRO A 138 -15.65 -8.25 2.53
N THR A 139 -16.88 -8.50 2.97
CA THR A 139 -17.84 -9.40 2.30
C THR A 139 -19.10 -8.70 1.82
N GLU A 140 -19.24 -7.41 2.06
CA GLU A 140 -20.44 -6.63 1.75
C GLU A 140 -20.02 -5.28 1.15
N TYR A 141 -20.24 -5.14 -0.16
CA TYR A 141 -19.99 -3.92 -0.90
C TYR A 141 -20.98 -3.79 -2.06
N ILE A 142 -21.13 -2.57 -2.57
CA ILE A 142 -21.89 -2.25 -3.77
C ILE A 142 -20.91 -1.64 -4.77
N PHE A 143 -20.96 -2.12 -6.02
CA PHE A 143 -20.20 -1.55 -7.14
C PHE A 143 -21.15 -1.31 -8.31
N GLY A 144 -21.03 -0.15 -8.95
CA GLY A 144 -21.81 0.17 -10.15
C GLY A 144 -21.48 1.54 -10.74
N PRO A 145 -22.14 1.93 -11.83
CA PRO A 145 -21.97 3.26 -12.41
C PRO A 145 -22.38 4.34 -11.40
N ALA A 146 -21.62 5.43 -11.34
CA ALA A 146 -21.94 6.55 -10.46
C ALA A 146 -23.26 7.22 -10.90
N THR A 147 -24.18 7.40 -9.96
CA THR A 147 -25.47 8.07 -10.22
C THR A 147 -25.43 9.50 -9.70
N ASN A 148 -25.53 10.48 -10.60
CA ASN A 148 -25.77 11.89 -10.24
C ASN A 148 -27.22 12.15 -9.79
#